data_AF-A0A3C0N7T7-F1
#
_entry.id   AF-A0A3C0N7T7-F1
#
_cell.length_a   1.000
_cell.length_b   1.000
_cell.length_c   1.000
_cell.angle_alpha   90.00
_cell.angle_beta   90.00
_cell.angle_gamma   90.00
#
_symmetry.space_group_name_H-M   'P 1'
#
loop_
_entity.id
_entity.type
_entity.pdbx_description
1 polymer ?
#
loop_
_entity_poly.entity_id
_entity_poly.type
_entity_poly.pdbx_seq_one_letter_code
_entity_poly.pdbx_strand_id
1 'polypeptide(L)'
;MSVEVWTTTLVILSFILYLYIGWRSRVQDSKGFYVADQGVPSLANGAATAADWMSAASFISMAGLISFLGYDGSIYLMGWTGGYVLLALLLAPYLRKFGKYTV
;
A
#
# COMPACT_ATOMS: atom_id res chain seq x y z
N MET A 1 7.48 -16.16 -27.63
CA MET A 1 6.92 -16.66 -26.35
C MET A 1 5.46 -16.23 -26.27
N SER A 2 4.56 -17.09 -25.81
CA SER A 2 3.13 -16.76 -25.70
C SER A 2 2.87 -15.80 -24.52
N VAL A 3 1.72 -15.12 -24.55
CA VAL A 3 1.25 -14.25 -23.46
C VAL A 3 1.18 -15.03 -22.14
N GLU A 4 0.70 -16.27 -22.19
CA GLU A 4 0.61 -17.14 -21.03
C GLU A 4 1.97 -17.38 -20.34
N VAL A 5 3.02 -17.64 -21.13
CA VAL A 5 4.36 -17.85 -20.59
C VAL A 5 4.87 -16.58 -19.89
N TRP A 6 4.63 -15.40 -20.46
CA TRP A 6 4.99 -14.13 -19.83
C TRP A 6 4.24 -13.89 -18.52
N THR A 7 2.92 -14.07 -18.53
CA THR A 7 2.06 -13.90 -17.35
C THR A 7 2.51 -14.80 -16.22
N THR A 8 2.65 -16.10 -16.47
CA THR A 8 3.05 -17.06 -15.44
C THR A 8 4.45 -16.77 -14.91
N THR A 9 5.39 -16.38 -15.77
CA THR A 9 6.76 -16.02 -15.35
C THR A 9 6.76 -14.81 -14.42
N LEU A 10 6.06 -13.73 -14.78
CA LEU A 10 6.02 -12.52 -13.97
C LEU A 10 5.33 -12.73 -12.63
N VAL A 11 4.24 -13.52 -12.61
CA VAL A 11 3.55 -13.89 -11.36
C VAL A 11 4.47 -14.70 -10.46
N ILE A 12 5.11 -15.75 -10.97
CA ILE A 12 6.01 -16.58 -10.14
C ILE A 12 7.17 -15.76 -9.59
N LEU A 13 7.79 -14.91 -10.42
CA LEU A 13 8.90 -14.06 -9.99
C LEU A 13 8.48 -13.06 -8.91
N SER A 14 7.29 -12.45 -9.02
CA SER A 14 6.81 -11.51 -8.01
C SER A 14 6.56 -12.21 -6.68
N PHE A 15 5.92 -13.38 -6.69
CA PHE A 15 5.71 -14.18 -5.47
C PHE A 15 7.04 -14.59 -4.82
N ILE A 16 8.00 -15.09 -5.59
CA ILE A 16 9.33 -15.46 -5.07
C ILE A 16 10.00 -14.24 -4.43
N LEU A 17 9.94 -13.07 -5.07
CA LEU A 17 10.51 -11.85 -4.54
C LEU A 17 9.89 -11.47 -3.19
N TYR A 18 8.55 -11.43 -3.09
CA TYR A 18 7.87 -11.07 -1.85
C TYR A 18 8.11 -12.10 -0.73
N LEU A 19 8.09 -13.40 -1.05
CA LEU A 19 8.40 -14.45 -0.08
C LEU A 19 9.84 -14.35 0.42
N TYR A 20 10.79 -14.06 -0.47
CA TYR A 20 12.19 -13.85 -0.10
C TYR A 20 12.35 -12.63 0.82
N ILE A 21 11.71 -11.50 0.50
CA ILE A 21 11.71 -10.31 1.37
C ILE A 21 11.13 -10.65 2.75
N GLY A 22 9.98 -11.33 2.80
CA GLY A 22 9.36 -11.74 4.07
C GLY A 22 10.25 -12.69 4.89
N TRP A 23 10.88 -13.67 4.24
CA TRP A 23 11.81 -14.60 4.88
C TRP A 23 13.08 -13.90 5.39
N ARG A 24 13.60 -12.92 4.63
CA ARG A 24 14.80 -12.18 5.00
C ARG A 24 14.57 -11.17 6.13
N SER A 25 13.34 -10.64 6.23
CA SER A 25 12.93 -9.59 7.18
C SER A 25 12.29 -10.11 8.48
N ARG A 26 12.52 -11.38 8.83
CA ARG A 26 11.99 -11.97 10.08
C ARG A 26 12.59 -11.29 11.32
N VAL A 27 11.73 -11.10 12.31
CA VAL A 27 12.01 -10.45 13.61
C VAL A 27 11.50 -11.36 14.74
N GLN A 28 12.15 -11.31 15.90
CA GLN A 28 11.87 -12.24 17.02
C GLN A 28 10.97 -11.62 18.10
N ASP A 29 10.84 -10.30 18.12
CA ASP A 29 10.12 -9.56 19.14
C ASP A 29 8.95 -8.77 18.52
N SER A 30 7.96 -8.45 19.36
CA SER A 30 6.75 -7.75 18.91
C SER A 30 7.04 -6.33 18.43
N LYS A 31 8.05 -5.65 18.97
CA LYS A 31 8.35 -4.26 18.59
C LYS A 31 8.98 -4.23 17.19
N GLY A 32 9.92 -5.13 16.90
CA GLY A 32 10.44 -5.35 15.56
C GLY A 32 9.34 -5.73 14.57
N PHE A 33 8.37 -6.56 14.96
CA PHE A 33 7.28 -6.99 14.09
C PHE A 33 6.28 -5.87 13.75
N TYR A 34 5.82 -5.09 14.75
CA TYR A 34 4.77 -4.11 14.54
C TYR A 34 5.26 -2.73 14.07
N VAL A 35 6.45 -2.31 14.49
CA VAL A 35 6.96 -0.96 14.20
C VAL A 35 8.35 -0.94 13.58
N ALA A 36 8.92 -2.10 13.23
CA ALA A 36 10.25 -2.23 12.65
C ALA A 36 11.31 -1.43 13.43
N ASP A 37 11.23 -1.47 14.76
CA ASP A 37 12.06 -0.72 15.70
C ASP A 37 12.14 0.80 15.46
N GLN A 38 11.17 1.36 14.73
CA GLN A 38 11.18 2.75 14.26
C GLN A 38 12.40 3.08 13.37
N GLY A 39 13.01 2.06 12.76
CA GLY A 39 14.21 2.20 11.92
C GLY A 39 13.93 2.50 10.44
N VAL A 40 12.66 2.48 10.01
CA VAL A 40 12.30 2.72 8.61
C VAL A 40 12.31 4.23 8.31
N PRO A 41 13.07 4.70 7.30
CA PRO A 41 13.07 6.11 6.90
C PRO A 41 11.67 6.63 6.54
N SER A 42 11.39 7.89 6.84
CA SER A 42 10.07 8.50 6.64
C SER A 42 9.53 8.37 5.20
N LEU A 43 10.41 8.54 4.19
CA LEU A 43 10.04 8.40 2.79
C LEU A 43 9.66 6.96 2.43
N ALA A 44 10.44 5.98 2.89
CA ALA A 44 10.15 4.56 2.67
C ALA A 44 8.87 4.14 3.38
N ASN A 45 8.65 4.62 4.61
CA ASN A 45 7.42 4.37 5.35
C ASN A 45 6.21 4.98 4.64
N GLY A 46 6.32 6.22 4.15
CA GLY A 46 5.27 6.88 3.37
C GLY A 46 4.95 6.14 2.06
N ALA A 47 5.98 5.68 1.34
CA ALA A 47 5.81 4.88 0.14
C ALA A 47 5.13 3.53 0.42
N ALA A 48 5.50 2.86 1.52
CA ALA A 48 4.86 1.63 1.96
C ALA A 48 3.37 1.86 2.28
N THR A 49 3.04 2.92 3.03
CA THR A 49 1.63 3.20 3.34
C THR A 49 0.83 3.57 2.08
N ALA A 50 1.43 4.30 1.13
CA ALA A 50 0.78 4.59 -0.15
C ALA A 50 0.56 3.33 -1.00
N ALA A 51 1.51 2.38 -0.97
CA ALA A 51 1.37 1.10 -1.64
C ALA A 51 0.27 0.23 -1.01
N ASP A 52 0.22 0.14 0.33
CA ASP A 52 -0.81 -0.60 1.06
C ASP A 52 -2.21 0.01 0.88
N TRP A 53 -2.27 1.34 0.74
CA TRP A 53 -3.50 2.03 0.40
C TRP A 53 -4.02 1.67 -1.01
N MET A 54 -3.12 1.30 -1.93
CA MET A 54 -3.44 0.90 -3.29
C MET A 54 -3.69 -0.62 -3.42
N SER A 55 -4.94 -1.05 -3.27
CA SER A 55 -5.32 -2.44 -3.57
C SER A 55 -5.57 -2.69 -5.06
N ALA A 56 -5.52 -3.96 -5.48
CA ALA A 56 -5.91 -4.37 -6.83
C ALA A 56 -7.38 -4.02 -7.14
N ALA A 57 -8.27 -4.15 -6.14
CA ALA A 57 -9.67 -3.77 -6.27
C ALA A 57 -9.80 -2.27 -6.54
N SER A 58 -9.03 -1.45 -5.83
CA SER A 58 -9.01 0.00 -6.04
C SER A 58 -8.53 0.34 -7.46
N PHE A 59 -7.42 -0.26 -7.90
CA PHE A 59 -6.88 0.01 -9.24
C PHE A 59 -7.88 -0.33 -10.35
N ILE A 60 -8.43 -1.55 -10.33
CA ILE A 60 -9.39 -2.02 -11.34
C ILE A 60 -10.69 -1.21 -11.27
N SER A 61 -11.20 -0.93 -10.07
CA SER A 61 -12.43 -0.16 -9.89
C SER A 61 -12.30 1.27 -10.42
N MET A 62 -11.16 1.92 -10.18
CA MET A 62 -10.93 3.28 -10.67
C MET A 62 -10.77 3.33 -12.19
N ALA A 63 -10.04 2.36 -12.78
CA ALA A 63 -9.95 2.24 -14.23
C ALA A 63 -11.34 2.02 -14.84
N GLY A 64 -12.16 1.15 -14.24
CA GLY A 64 -13.54 0.92 -14.64
C GLY A 64 -14.40 2.19 -14.55
N LEU A 65 -14.42 2.84 -13.38
CA LEU A 65 -15.18 4.08 -13.15
C LEU A 65 -14.85 5.15 -14.18
N ILE A 66 -13.55 5.41 -14.40
CA ILE A 66 -13.10 6.42 -15.37
C ILE A 66 -13.46 5.99 -16.79
N SER A 67 -13.39 4.70 -17.13
CA SER A 67 -13.79 4.22 -18.45
C SER A 67 -15.28 4.46 -18.75
N PHE A 68 -16.15 4.45 -17.74
CA PHE A 68 -17.59 4.68 -17.92
C PHE A 68 -18.00 6.14 -17.75
N LEU A 69 -17.37 6.87 -16.82
CA LEU A 69 -17.72 8.26 -16.47
C LEU A 69 -16.85 9.30 -17.18
N GLY A 70 -15.79 8.88 -17.87
CA GLY A 70 -14.83 9.80 -18.50
C GLY A 70 -14.08 10.67 -17.48
N TYR A 71 -13.75 11.89 -17.89
CA TYR A 71 -13.01 12.84 -17.07
C TYR A 71 -13.72 13.17 -15.75
N ASP A 72 -15.04 13.19 -15.73
CA ASP A 72 -15.82 13.49 -14.52
C ASP A 72 -15.59 12.44 -13.42
N GLY A 73 -15.24 11.20 -13.79
CA GLY A 73 -14.85 10.15 -12.83
C GLY A 73 -13.54 10.46 -12.08
N SER A 74 -12.71 11.39 -12.56
CA SER A 74 -11.45 11.76 -11.90
C SER A 74 -11.64 12.42 -10.53
N ILE A 75 -12.83 12.96 -10.25
CA ILE A 75 -13.16 13.51 -8.92
C ILE A 75 -13.09 12.44 -7.83
N TYR A 76 -13.42 11.18 -8.16
CA TYR A 76 -13.30 10.07 -7.22
C TYR A 76 -11.83 9.78 -6.93
N LEU A 77 -10.95 9.89 -7.93
CA LEU A 77 -9.51 9.69 -7.75
C LEU A 77 -8.92 10.77 -6.85
N MET A 78 -9.27 12.03 -7.11
CA MET A 78 -8.83 13.18 -6.32
C MET A 78 -9.40 13.14 -4.91
N GLY A 79 -10.69 12.88 -4.75
CA GLY A 79 -11.36 12.81 -3.46
C GLY A 79 -10.85 11.65 -2.60
N TRP A 80 -10.64 10.48 -3.20
CA TRP A 80 -10.09 9.31 -2.51
C TRP A 80 -8.65 9.57 -2.05
N THR A 81 -7.77 10.00 -2.96
CA THR A 81 -6.35 10.29 -2.64
C THR A 81 -6.23 11.43 -1.63
N GLY A 82 -6.99 12.51 -1.84
CA GLY A 82 -7.02 13.65 -0.93
C GLY A 82 -7.53 13.26 0.46
N GLY A 83 -8.59 12.46 0.54
CA GLY A 83 -9.15 11.96 1.79
C GLY A 83 -8.14 11.13 2.59
N TYR A 84 -7.34 10.30 1.90
CA TYR A 84 -6.27 9.54 2.53
C TYR A 84 -5.17 10.45 3.11
N VAL A 85 -4.74 11.47 2.38
CA VAL A 85 -3.77 12.46 2.87
C VAL A 85 -4.32 13.22 4.09
N LEU A 86 -5.59 13.62 4.04
CA LEU A 86 -6.24 14.30 5.17
C LEU A 86 -6.29 13.40 6.40
N LEU A 87 -6.64 12.12 6.25
CA LEU A 87 -6.61 11.15 7.35
C LEU A 87 -5.20 11.00 7.93
N ALA A 88 -4.18 10.87 7.06
CA ALA A 88 -2.79 10.72 7.48
C ALA A 88 -2.28 11.94 8.25
N LEU A 89 -2.67 13.16 7.86
CA LEU A 89 -2.22 14.40 8.52
C LEU A 89 -3.06 14.76 9.75
N LEU A 90 -4.37 14.51 9.72
CA LEU A 90 -5.30 14.98 10.74
C LEU A 90 -5.65 13.93 11.79
N LEU A 91 -5.48 12.64 11.52
CA LEU A 91 -5.84 11.57 12.46
C LEU A 91 -4.61 10.84 13.01
N ALA A 92 -3.67 10.47 12.13
CA ALA A 92 -2.51 9.68 12.53
C ALA A 92 -1.65 10.30 13.66
N PRO A 93 -1.42 11.64 13.72
CA PRO A 93 -0.65 12.24 14.81
C PRO A 93 -1.32 12.09 16.18
N TYR A 94 -2.65 12.17 16.23
CA TYR A 94 -3.40 12.02 17.48
C TYR A 94 -3.39 10.59 17.97
N LEU A 95 -3.61 9.61 17.07
CA LEU A 95 -3.52 8.19 17.41
C LEU A 95 -2.13 7.82 17.98
N ARG A 96 -1.06 8.35 17.37
CA ARG A 96 0.31 8.25 17.89
C ARG A 96 0.46 8.80 19.31
N LYS A 97 -0.14 9.98 19.58
CA LYS A 97 -0.09 10.62 20.90
C LYS A 97 -0.79 9.82 21.99
N PHE A 98 -1.83 9.06 21.67
CA PHE A 98 -2.55 8.20 22.62
C PHE A 98 -1.84 6.87 22.91
N GLY A 99 -0.67 6.61 22.31
CA GLY A 99 0.07 5.36 22.50
C GLY A 99 -0.64 4.13 21.92
N LYS A 100 -1.79 4.33 21.24
CA LYS A 100 -2.50 3.32 20.48
C LYS A 100 -1.87 3.27 19.10
N TYR A 101 -0.79 2.51 18.99
CA TYR A 101 -0.17 2.19 17.71
C TYR A 101 -0.90 1.06 17.00
N THR A 102 -2.23 1.12 16.94
CA THR A 102 -3.05 0.23 16.10
C THR A 102 -4.40 0.88 15.85
N VAL A 103 -4.76 1.04 14.58
CA VAL A 103 -6.10 0.68 14.11
C VAL A 103 -5.96 -0.71 13.51
#